data_AF-J9GAW2-F1
#
_entry.id   AF-J9GAW2-F1
#
_cell.length_a   1.000
_cell.length_b   1.000
_cell.length_c   1.000
_cell.angle_alpha   90.00
_cell.angle_beta   90.00
_cell.angle_gamma   90.00
#
_symmetry.space_group_name_H-M   'P 1'
#
loop_
_entity.id
_entity.type
_entity.pdbx_description
1 polymer ?
#
loop_
_entity_poly.entity_id
_entity_poly.type
_entity_poly.pdbx_seq_one_letter_code
_entity_poly.pdbx_strand_id
1 'polypeptide(L)'
;MVARNCHKAVYHGLYLRDIEPVYIYPHMQYELGINGGITPSRVERTLEENKDVEGILITSPTYDGVVSDVKAIAEIAHRYGIPLIVDEAHGAHFRFSEYFPASAGELGADVVIQSLHKTLPSMTQTALLHRYSDRVDREKLSRFMGIYQSSSPSYILMGSMNACLDRIAREGKAMFAAFTDRLENTRRALSECKQISLASEAMVGTAGIYDYDRSKLILSTRNTSMTGREFHRILRERYHLEMEMEAEAYVLAMATVGDTEEGLKRLVRAVKEIDGELEEKRGEQQKPRFFQENSP
;
A
#
# COMPACT_ATOMS: atom_id res chain seq x y z
N MET A 1 -12.35 -16.37 -8.40
CA MET A 1 -12.73 -15.25 -7.53
C MET A 1 -11.62 -14.21 -7.50
N VAL A 2 -11.96 -12.92 -7.63
CA VAL A 2 -10.98 -11.83 -7.73
C VAL A 2 -11.41 -10.64 -6.87
N ALA A 3 -10.47 -10.09 -6.09
CA ALA A 3 -10.73 -8.87 -5.34
C ALA A 3 -11.01 -7.68 -6.27
N ARG A 4 -12.08 -6.93 -6.02
CA ARG A 4 -12.51 -5.84 -6.91
C ARG A 4 -11.52 -4.66 -6.92
N ASN A 5 -10.75 -4.47 -5.86
CA ASN A 5 -9.69 -3.46 -5.77
C ASN A 5 -8.36 -3.92 -6.40
N CYS A 6 -8.37 -4.95 -7.26
CA CYS A 6 -7.17 -5.41 -7.94
C CYS A 6 -6.67 -4.40 -8.99
N HIS A 7 -5.39 -4.51 -9.35
CA HIS A 7 -4.79 -3.66 -10.36
C HIS A 7 -5.38 -3.92 -11.76
N LYS A 8 -5.40 -2.90 -12.62
CA LYS A 8 -5.88 -2.99 -14.02
C LYS A 8 -5.29 -4.17 -14.81
N ALA A 9 -4.07 -4.59 -14.49
CA ALA A 9 -3.43 -5.74 -15.11
C ALA A 9 -4.20 -7.04 -14.89
N VAL A 10 -4.85 -7.21 -13.73
CA VAL A 10 -5.69 -8.38 -13.44
C VAL A 10 -6.93 -8.36 -14.33
N TYR A 11 -7.61 -7.22 -14.45
CA TYR A 11 -8.74 -7.05 -15.38
C TYR A 11 -8.35 -7.35 -16.83
N HIS A 12 -7.18 -6.86 -17.28
CA HIS A 12 -6.67 -7.20 -18.61
C HIS A 12 -6.39 -8.70 -18.75
N GLY A 13 -5.87 -9.36 -17.71
CA GLY A 13 -5.65 -10.80 -17.69
C GLY A 13 -6.95 -11.59 -17.83
N LEU A 14 -7.99 -11.20 -17.08
CA LEU A 14 -9.33 -11.78 -17.18
C LEU A 14 -9.89 -11.63 -18.60
N TYR A 15 -9.81 -10.42 -19.16
CA TYR A 15 -10.27 -10.13 -20.52
C TYR A 15 -9.53 -10.94 -21.60
N LEU A 16 -8.19 -10.95 -21.56
CA LEU A 16 -7.37 -11.65 -22.55
C LEU A 16 -7.53 -13.17 -22.51
N ARG A 17 -8.01 -13.72 -21.39
CA ARG A 17 -8.19 -15.15 -21.18
C ARG A 17 -9.65 -15.58 -21.18
N ASP A 18 -10.57 -14.64 -21.41
CA ASP A 18 -12.02 -14.86 -21.36
C ASP A 18 -12.46 -15.56 -20.07
N ILE A 19 -11.89 -15.14 -18.93
CA ILE A 19 -12.18 -15.69 -17.61
C ILE A 19 -13.34 -14.91 -17.01
N GLU A 20 -14.40 -15.62 -16.61
CA GLU A 20 -15.53 -15.06 -15.88
C GLU A 20 -15.17 -14.88 -14.38
N PRO A 21 -15.13 -13.64 -13.87
CA PRO A 21 -14.71 -13.39 -12.49
C PRO A 21 -15.90 -13.29 -11.53
N VAL A 22 -15.87 -14.09 -10.46
CA VAL A 22 -16.64 -13.79 -9.23
C VAL A 22 -15.89 -12.72 -8.44
N TYR A 23 -16.48 -11.53 -8.28
CA TYR A 23 -15.85 -10.42 -7.57
C TYR A 23 -16.11 -10.45 -6.07
N ILE A 24 -15.06 -10.25 -5.28
CA ILE A 24 -15.15 -10.00 -3.84
C ILE A 24 -14.73 -8.55 -3.54
N TYR A 25 -15.54 -7.85 -2.76
CA TYR A 25 -15.31 -6.44 -2.46
C TYR A 25 -14.62 -6.28 -1.11
N PRO A 26 -13.58 -5.42 -1.02
CA PRO A 26 -13.04 -5.04 0.28
C PRO A 26 -14.10 -4.33 1.12
N HIS A 27 -13.89 -4.31 2.43
CA HIS A 27 -14.61 -3.37 3.28
C HIS A 27 -14.16 -1.93 2.97
N MET A 28 -14.92 -0.93 3.42
CA MET A 28 -14.55 0.47 3.29
C MET A 28 -14.20 1.02 4.67
N GLN A 29 -13.05 1.69 4.78
CA GLN A 29 -12.71 2.49 5.97
C GLN A 29 -13.22 3.91 5.70
N TYR A 30 -14.34 4.27 6.32
CA TYR A 30 -15.06 5.50 6.01
C TYR A 30 -14.40 6.77 6.54
N GLU A 31 -13.57 6.67 7.58
CA GLU A 31 -12.89 7.83 8.19
C GLU A 31 -11.82 8.39 7.28
N LEU A 32 -11.05 7.53 6.60
CA LEU A 32 -10.03 7.94 5.63
C LEU A 32 -10.51 7.86 4.18
N GLY A 33 -11.61 7.15 3.91
CA GLY A 33 -12.11 6.94 2.56
C GLY A 33 -11.25 5.97 1.76
N ILE A 34 -10.59 5.02 2.43
CA ILE A 34 -9.71 4.02 1.80
C ILE A 34 -10.37 2.64 1.73
N ASN A 35 -9.85 1.79 0.85
CA ASN A 35 -10.22 0.38 0.85
C ASN A 35 -9.68 -0.31 2.11
N GLY A 36 -10.58 -0.93 2.86
CA GLY A 36 -10.25 -1.88 3.92
C GLY A 36 -9.83 -3.24 3.37
N GLY A 37 -9.76 -4.23 4.25
CA GLY A 37 -9.32 -5.57 3.88
C GLY A 37 -10.42 -6.45 3.28
N ILE A 38 -10.00 -7.56 2.68
CA ILE A 38 -10.86 -8.68 2.32
C ILE A 38 -10.94 -9.60 3.54
N THR A 39 -12.15 -9.86 4.04
CA THR A 39 -12.34 -10.70 5.22
C THR A 39 -12.41 -12.20 4.87
N PRO A 40 -11.82 -13.08 5.70
CA PRO A 40 -11.93 -14.53 5.51
C PRO A 40 -13.38 -15.02 5.42
N SER A 41 -14.29 -14.48 6.24
CA SER A 41 -15.70 -14.86 6.22
C SER A 41 -16.40 -14.52 4.91
N ARG A 42 -16.05 -13.40 4.25
CA ARG A 42 -16.57 -13.07 2.91
C ARG A 42 -16.02 -14.01 1.85
N VAL A 43 -14.73 -14.37 1.94
CA VAL A 43 -14.12 -15.36 1.04
C VAL A 43 -14.85 -16.69 1.15
N GLU A 44 -15.03 -17.20 2.36
CA GLU A 44 -15.69 -18.49 2.59
C GLU A 44 -17.13 -18.50 2.07
N ARG A 45 -17.94 -17.50 2.45
CA ARG A 45 -19.31 -17.36 1.96
C ARG A 45 -19.38 -17.27 0.42
N THR A 46 -18.46 -16.54 -0.21
CA THR A 46 -18.45 -16.40 -1.68
C THR A 46 -18.15 -17.74 -2.36
N LEU A 47 -17.26 -18.55 -1.78
CA LEU A 47 -16.98 -19.92 -2.27
C LEU A 47 -18.12 -20.90 -1.95
N GLU A 48 -18.92 -20.64 -0.92
CA GLU A 48 -20.15 -21.38 -0.66
C GLU A 48 -21.19 -21.17 -1.76
N GLU A 49 -21.33 -19.92 -2.21
CA GLU A 49 -22.30 -19.52 -3.23
C GLU A 49 -21.82 -19.82 -4.67
N ASN A 50 -20.50 -19.96 -4.91
CA ASN A 50 -19.89 -20.15 -6.24
C ASN A 50 -18.91 -21.33 -6.25
N LYS A 51 -19.43 -22.54 -6.49
CA LYS A 51 -18.67 -23.81 -6.39
C LYS A 51 -17.73 -24.11 -7.57
N ASP A 52 -17.85 -23.34 -8.64
CA ASP A 52 -17.07 -23.41 -9.88
C ASP A 52 -15.82 -22.53 -9.85
N VAL A 53 -15.58 -21.78 -8.77
CA VAL A 53 -14.35 -20.99 -8.60
C VAL A 53 -13.11 -21.89 -8.58
N GLU A 54 -12.20 -21.69 -9.53
CA GLU A 54 -10.95 -22.46 -9.64
C GLU A 54 -9.73 -21.81 -8.98
N GLY A 55 -9.87 -20.61 -8.43
CA GLY A 55 -8.75 -19.86 -7.82
C GLY A 55 -9.16 -18.52 -7.24
N ILE A 56 -8.31 -18.01 -6.34
CA ILE A 56 -8.51 -16.72 -5.66
C ILE A 56 -7.35 -15.79 -5.99
N LEU A 57 -7.66 -14.54 -6.36
CA LEU A 57 -6.67 -13.47 -6.49
C LEU A 57 -7.08 -12.29 -5.62
N ILE A 58 -6.22 -11.91 -4.66
CA ILE A 58 -6.39 -10.71 -3.84
C ILE A 58 -5.19 -9.78 -3.96
N THR A 59 -5.38 -8.50 -3.64
CA THR A 59 -4.30 -7.52 -3.52
C THR A 59 -4.04 -7.25 -2.04
N SER A 60 -2.83 -7.52 -1.57
CA SER A 60 -2.42 -7.32 -0.18
C SER A 60 -0.91 -7.12 -0.13
N PRO A 61 -0.40 -5.95 0.34
CA PRO A 61 -1.17 -4.81 0.83
C PRO A 61 -1.93 -4.09 -0.29
N THR A 62 -2.96 -3.33 0.07
CA THR A 62 -3.57 -2.32 -0.81
C THR A 62 -2.58 -1.18 -1.07
N TYR A 63 -2.92 -0.30 -2.02
CA TYR A 63 -2.10 0.88 -2.32
C TYR A 63 -1.86 1.76 -1.06
N ASP A 64 -2.90 1.89 -0.24
CA ASP A 64 -2.93 2.62 1.03
C ASP A 64 -2.24 1.87 2.19
N GLY A 65 -1.77 0.65 1.98
CA GLY A 65 -1.05 -0.13 3.00
C GLY A 65 -1.91 -1.06 3.84
N VAL A 66 -3.19 -1.24 3.53
CA VAL A 66 -4.05 -2.18 4.25
C VAL A 66 -3.69 -3.62 3.88
N VAL A 67 -3.47 -4.47 4.88
CA VAL A 67 -3.21 -5.90 4.72
C VAL A 67 -4.44 -6.70 5.14
N SER A 68 -4.81 -7.69 4.32
CA SER A 68 -5.88 -8.65 4.62
C SER A 68 -5.33 -9.84 5.39
N ASP A 69 -6.19 -10.63 6.04
CA ASP A 69 -5.78 -11.87 6.72
C ASP A 69 -5.46 -12.98 5.70
N VAL A 70 -4.28 -12.87 5.08
CA VAL A 70 -3.83 -13.78 4.02
C VAL A 70 -3.77 -15.21 4.52
N LYS A 71 -3.39 -15.42 5.79
CA LYS A 71 -3.27 -16.75 6.38
C LYS A 71 -4.62 -17.46 6.44
N ALA A 72 -5.63 -16.83 7.03
CA ALA A 72 -6.96 -17.42 7.10
C ALA A 72 -7.57 -17.60 5.69
N ILE A 73 -7.32 -16.66 4.76
CA ILE A 73 -7.78 -16.78 3.37
C ILE A 73 -7.11 -17.96 2.66
N ALA A 74 -5.81 -18.18 2.84
CA ALA A 74 -5.10 -19.32 2.29
C ALA A 74 -5.64 -20.64 2.82
N GLU A 75 -5.86 -20.73 4.14
CA GLU A 75 -6.46 -21.89 4.78
C GLU A 75 -7.85 -22.21 4.22
N ILE A 76 -8.69 -21.18 3.97
CA ILE A 76 -9.99 -21.36 3.30
C ILE A 76 -9.78 -21.87 1.87
N ALA A 77 -8.97 -21.20 1.06
CA ALA A 77 -8.73 -21.58 -0.33
C ALA A 77 -8.30 -23.06 -0.45
N HIS A 78 -7.42 -23.50 0.45
CA HIS A 78 -6.89 -24.85 0.48
C HIS A 78 -7.92 -25.90 0.91
N ARG A 79 -8.88 -25.57 1.79
CA ARG A 79 -10.03 -26.44 2.09
C ARG A 79 -10.91 -26.69 0.86
N TYR A 80 -11.01 -25.68 -0.01
CA TYR A 80 -11.70 -25.78 -1.29
C TYR A 80 -10.83 -26.37 -2.41
N GLY A 81 -9.57 -26.71 -2.13
CA GLY A 81 -8.66 -27.34 -3.08
C GLY A 81 -8.11 -26.40 -4.15
N ILE A 82 -8.29 -25.08 -4.02
CA ILE A 82 -7.92 -24.07 -5.02
C ILE A 82 -6.73 -23.22 -4.58
N PRO A 83 -5.93 -22.66 -5.52
CA PRO A 83 -4.80 -21.81 -5.20
C PRO A 83 -5.21 -20.39 -4.81
N LEU A 84 -4.40 -19.77 -3.93
CA LEU A 84 -4.42 -18.36 -3.60
C LEU A 84 -3.24 -17.64 -4.28
N ILE A 85 -3.57 -16.65 -5.11
CA ILE A 85 -2.62 -15.70 -5.70
C ILE A 85 -2.74 -14.38 -4.92
N VAL A 86 -1.62 -13.86 -4.44
CA VAL A 86 -1.56 -12.55 -3.79
C VAL A 86 -0.73 -11.60 -4.65
N ASP A 87 -1.38 -10.54 -5.13
CA ASP A 87 -0.71 -9.36 -5.66
C ASP A 87 -0.15 -8.54 -4.49
N GLU A 88 1.10 -8.80 -4.15
CA GLU A 88 1.90 -8.10 -3.13
C GLU A 88 2.82 -7.06 -3.79
N ALA A 89 2.35 -6.40 -4.86
CA ALA A 89 3.18 -5.47 -5.62
C ALA A 89 3.82 -4.38 -4.75
N HIS A 90 3.12 -3.91 -3.71
CA HIS A 90 3.62 -2.90 -2.77
C HIS A 90 4.25 -3.49 -1.49
N GLY A 91 4.38 -4.81 -1.35
CA GLY A 91 4.90 -5.47 -0.15
C GLY A 91 6.28 -6.10 -0.30
N ALA A 92 7.04 -5.78 -1.35
CA ALA A 92 8.35 -6.39 -1.60
C ALA A 92 9.35 -6.21 -0.44
N HIS A 93 9.16 -5.20 0.41
CA HIS A 93 10.01 -4.90 1.57
C HIS A 93 9.66 -5.69 2.84
N PHE A 94 8.51 -6.36 2.89
CA PHE A 94 7.94 -6.96 4.10
C PHE A 94 8.87 -7.95 4.79
N ARG A 95 9.56 -8.81 4.03
CA ARG A 95 10.44 -9.87 4.57
C ARG A 95 11.69 -9.35 5.28
N PHE A 96 12.02 -8.06 5.16
CA PHE A 96 13.32 -7.55 5.60
C PHE A 96 13.32 -6.85 6.97
N SER A 97 12.16 -6.72 7.62
CA SER A 97 12.05 -6.25 9.00
C SER A 97 10.70 -6.64 9.62
N GLU A 98 10.70 -7.04 10.90
CA GLU A 98 9.49 -7.28 11.69
C GLU A 98 8.66 -6.01 11.95
N TYR A 99 9.19 -4.84 11.59
CA TYR A 99 8.44 -3.58 11.58
C TYR A 99 7.31 -3.56 10.54
N PHE A 100 7.41 -4.40 9.51
CA PHE A 100 6.43 -4.50 8.43
C PHE A 100 5.57 -5.77 8.59
N PRO A 101 4.39 -5.82 7.94
CA PRO A 101 3.58 -7.01 7.89
C PRO A 101 4.35 -8.22 7.33
N ALA A 102 3.93 -9.44 7.69
CA ALA A 102 4.48 -10.65 7.12
C ALA A 102 4.16 -10.76 5.61
N SER A 103 5.11 -11.29 4.82
CA SER A 103 4.87 -11.51 3.40
C SER A 103 3.84 -12.62 3.19
N ALA A 104 2.95 -12.44 2.22
CA ALA A 104 1.88 -13.36 1.86
C ALA A 104 2.35 -14.80 1.62
N GLY A 105 3.58 -14.97 1.11
CA GLY A 105 4.15 -16.29 0.88
C GLY A 105 4.43 -17.06 2.17
N GLU A 106 4.84 -16.36 3.23
CA GLU A 106 5.03 -16.93 4.56
C GLU A 106 3.69 -17.24 5.25
N LEU A 107 2.62 -16.58 4.79
CA LEU A 107 1.25 -16.78 5.25
C LEU A 107 0.49 -17.85 4.44
N GLY A 108 1.15 -18.55 3.51
CA GLY A 108 0.57 -19.69 2.80
C GLY A 108 -0.06 -19.38 1.45
N ALA A 109 0.13 -18.17 0.90
CA ALA A 109 -0.22 -17.91 -0.50
C ALA A 109 0.58 -18.82 -1.44
N ASP A 110 -0.04 -19.30 -2.52
CA ASP A 110 0.59 -20.22 -3.47
C ASP A 110 1.47 -19.48 -4.49
N VAL A 111 1.04 -18.29 -4.90
CA VAL A 111 1.78 -17.38 -5.78
C VAL A 111 1.77 -15.97 -5.20
N VAL A 112 2.94 -15.34 -5.15
CA VAL A 112 3.09 -13.95 -4.69
C VAL A 112 3.77 -13.13 -5.78
N ILE A 113 3.19 -11.99 -6.12
CA ILE A 113 3.71 -11.08 -7.13
C ILE A 113 4.22 -9.82 -6.44
N GLN A 114 5.51 -9.51 -6.56
CA GLN A 114 6.13 -8.35 -5.92
C GLN A 114 6.75 -7.43 -6.96
N SER A 115 6.47 -6.12 -6.89
CA SER A 115 7.13 -5.14 -7.75
C SER A 115 8.35 -4.58 -7.02
N LEU A 116 9.55 -4.99 -7.44
CA LEU A 116 10.79 -4.55 -6.80
C LEU A 116 10.91 -3.03 -6.85
N HIS A 117 10.66 -2.43 -8.01
CA HIS A 117 10.80 -0.99 -8.23
C HIS A 117 9.87 -0.08 -7.40
N LYS A 118 8.89 -0.64 -6.69
CA LYS A 118 7.96 0.14 -5.86
C LYS A 118 8.50 0.40 -4.47
N THR A 119 9.06 -0.62 -3.82
CA THR A 119 9.50 -0.53 -2.41
C THR A 119 10.92 -1.00 -2.16
N LEU A 120 11.63 -1.44 -3.21
CA LEU A 120 13.04 -1.82 -3.19
C LEU A 120 13.83 -1.02 -4.25
N PRO A 121 15.17 -0.89 -4.08
CA PRO A 121 15.98 -0.06 -4.97
C PRO A 121 16.26 -0.75 -6.32
N SER A 122 15.23 -0.86 -7.17
CA SER A 122 15.31 -1.42 -8.53
C SER A 122 14.61 -0.50 -9.54
N MET A 123 15.03 -0.54 -10.80
CA MET A 123 14.48 0.31 -11.86
C MET A 123 13.02 -0.04 -12.18
N THR A 124 12.23 0.97 -12.54
CA THR A 124 10.83 0.79 -13.01
C THR A 124 10.72 -0.33 -14.04
N GLN A 125 9.64 -1.11 -13.96
CA GLN A 125 9.35 -2.34 -14.73
C GLN A 125 9.93 -3.64 -14.16
N THR A 126 10.69 -3.61 -13.06
CA THR A 126 11.20 -4.84 -12.43
C THR A 126 10.23 -5.42 -11.40
N ALA A 127 10.02 -6.73 -11.45
CA ALA A 127 9.12 -7.46 -10.56
C ALA A 127 9.57 -8.92 -10.42
N LEU A 128 9.12 -9.58 -9.36
CA LEU A 128 9.31 -11.01 -9.12
C LEU A 128 7.96 -11.70 -8.98
N LEU A 129 7.90 -12.92 -9.50
CA LEU A 129 6.81 -13.85 -9.26
C LEU A 129 7.38 -15.03 -8.46
N HIS A 130 6.86 -15.21 -7.26
CA HIS A 130 7.26 -16.25 -6.34
C HIS A 130 6.24 -17.37 -6.35
N ARG A 131 6.71 -18.62 -6.43
CA ARG A 131 5.90 -19.82 -6.28
C ARG A 131 6.23 -20.46 -4.93
N TYR A 132 5.24 -20.57 -4.06
CA TYR A 132 5.40 -21.06 -2.69
C TYR A 132 4.79 -22.45 -2.46
N SER A 133 4.02 -22.98 -3.41
CA SER A 133 3.40 -24.30 -3.28
C SER A 133 3.45 -25.14 -4.56
N ASP A 134 3.19 -26.44 -4.39
CA ASP A 134 3.05 -27.38 -5.51
C ASP A 134 1.64 -27.47 -6.11
N ARG A 135 0.66 -26.74 -5.56
CA ARG A 135 -0.69 -26.61 -6.19
C ARG A 135 -0.61 -25.91 -7.55
N VAL A 136 0.42 -25.09 -7.74
CA VAL A 136 0.68 -24.40 -9.00
C VAL A 136 1.81 -25.12 -9.74
N ASP A 137 1.50 -25.60 -10.95
CA ASP A 137 2.46 -26.33 -11.77
C ASP A 137 3.58 -25.38 -12.28
N ARG A 138 4.84 -25.77 -12.02
CA ARG A 138 6.02 -24.96 -12.37
C ARG A 138 6.20 -24.82 -13.88
N GLU A 139 5.97 -25.89 -14.64
CA GLU A 139 6.19 -25.90 -16.08
C GLU A 139 5.14 -25.07 -16.80
N LYS A 140 3.87 -25.19 -16.40
CA LYS A 140 2.76 -24.34 -16.87
C LYS A 140 3.05 -22.88 -16.55
N LEU A 141 3.44 -22.57 -15.31
CA LEU A 141 3.75 -21.20 -14.90
C LEU A 141 4.88 -20.60 -15.75
N SER A 142 5.98 -21.34 -15.94
CA SER A 142 7.11 -20.93 -16.79
C SER A 142 6.68 -20.71 -18.25
N ARG A 143 5.90 -21.64 -18.80
CA ARG A 143 5.35 -21.54 -20.17
C ARG A 143 4.51 -20.28 -20.35
N PHE A 144 3.55 -20.02 -19.46
CA PHE A 144 2.68 -18.86 -19.57
C PHE A 144 3.44 -17.55 -19.33
N MET A 145 4.41 -17.53 -18.43
CA MET A 145 5.28 -16.37 -18.24
C MET A 145 6.04 -16.01 -19.53
N GLY A 146 6.52 -17.01 -20.28
CA GLY A 146 7.16 -16.81 -21.58
C GLY A 146 6.26 -16.24 -22.69
N ILE A 147 4.93 -16.33 -22.55
CA ILE A 147 3.99 -15.71 -23.52
C ILE A 147 3.94 -14.19 -23.35
N TYR A 148 4.08 -13.69 -22.13
CA TYR A 148 3.95 -12.27 -21.81
C TYR A 148 5.30 -11.54 -21.75
N GLN A 149 6.39 -12.28 -21.66
CA GLN A 149 7.75 -11.72 -21.64
C GLN A 149 8.29 -11.53 -23.07
N SER A 150 9.13 -10.51 -23.23
CA SER A 150 9.90 -10.34 -24.47
C SER A 150 10.93 -11.47 -24.60
N SER A 151 11.11 -12.01 -25.81
CA SER A 151 12.23 -12.90 -26.14
C SER A 151 13.60 -12.21 -26.05
N SER A 152 13.59 -10.87 -26.00
CA SER A 152 14.78 -10.02 -25.86
C SER A 152 14.59 -9.13 -24.61
N PRO A 153 14.79 -9.67 -23.40
CA PRO A 153 14.64 -8.90 -22.17
C PRO A 153 15.73 -7.82 -22.07
N SER A 154 15.43 -6.73 -21.36
CA SER A 154 16.42 -5.69 -21.08
C SER A 154 17.43 -6.18 -20.05
N TYR A 155 18.66 -6.44 -20.49
CA TYR A 155 19.76 -6.82 -19.60
C TYR A 155 20.08 -5.74 -18.55
N ILE A 156 19.78 -4.46 -18.83
CA ILE A 156 19.90 -3.38 -17.86
C ILE A 156 18.90 -3.57 -16.71
N LEU A 157 17.65 -3.90 -17.02
CA LEU A 157 16.64 -4.17 -15.99
C LEU A 157 16.97 -5.45 -15.22
N MET A 158 17.42 -6.51 -15.89
CA MET A 158 17.87 -7.74 -15.23
C MET A 158 19.07 -7.48 -14.31
N GLY A 159 20.04 -6.69 -14.76
CA GLY A 159 21.19 -6.26 -13.95
C GLY A 159 20.77 -5.43 -12.75
N SER A 160 19.78 -4.52 -12.91
CA SER A 160 19.20 -3.75 -11.80
C SER A 160 18.52 -4.66 -10.77
N MET A 161 17.77 -5.67 -11.21
CA MET A 161 17.17 -6.66 -10.30
C MET A 161 18.25 -7.42 -9.53
N ASN A 162 19.27 -7.91 -10.22
CA ASN A 162 20.37 -8.63 -9.59
C ASN A 162 21.13 -7.76 -8.58
N ALA A 163 21.45 -6.51 -8.93
CA ALA A 163 22.13 -5.58 -8.02
C ALA A 163 21.27 -5.22 -6.80
N CYS A 164 19.95 -5.07 -6.99
CA CYS A 164 19.00 -4.87 -5.89
C CYS A 164 19.02 -6.05 -4.92
N LEU A 165 18.89 -7.28 -5.42
CA LEU A 165 18.88 -8.49 -4.59
C LEU A 165 20.22 -8.73 -3.89
N ASP A 166 21.34 -8.55 -4.59
CA ASP A 166 22.68 -8.68 -4.00
C ASP A 166 22.91 -7.65 -2.88
N ARG A 167 22.50 -6.40 -3.09
CA ARG A 167 22.59 -5.36 -2.05
C ARG A 167 21.74 -5.72 -0.84
N ILE A 168 20.50 -6.18 -1.03
CA ILE A 168 19.62 -6.60 0.07
C ILE A 168 20.23 -7.80 0.82
N ALA A 169 20.81 -8.77 0.11
CA ALA A 169 21.43 -9.92 0.73
C ALA A 169 22.64 -9.55 1.60
N ARG A 170 23.47 -8.59 1.16
CA ARG A 170 24.69 -8.17 1.87
C ARG A 170 24.42 -7.15 2.98
N GLU A 171 23.55 -6.17 2.71
CA GLU A 171 23.41 -4.95 3.53
C GLU A 171 21.99 -4.76 4.08
N GLY A 172 21.01 -5.59 3.65
CA GLY A 172 19.60 -5.40 3.92
C GLY A 172 19.27 -5.25 5.41
N LYS A 173 19.83 -6.10 6.28
CA LYS A 173 19.60 -6.01 7.73
C LYS A 173 19.92 -4.63 8.30
N ALA A 174 21.08 -4.07 7.95
CA ALA A 174 21.50 -2.76 8.44
C ALA A 174 20.71 -1.63 7.75
N MET A 175 20.45 -1.75 6.45
CA MET A 175 19.67 -0.77 5.69
C MET A 175 18.24 -0.64 6.23
N PHE A 176 17.57 -1.76 6.46
CA PHE A 176 16.20 -1.80 6.96
C PHE A 176 16.11 -1.39 8.42
N ALA A 177 17.07 -1.77 9.29
CA ALA A 177 17.10 -1.25 10.67
C ALA A 177 17.19 0.29 10.70
N ALA A 178 18.14 0.86 9.95
CA ALA A 178 18.28 2.31 9.88
C ALA A 178 17.05 2.99 9.23
N PHE A 179 16.43 2.36 8.24
CA PHE A 179 15.20 2.85 7.61
C PHE A 179 14.02 2.85 8.57
N THR A 180 13.79 1.75 9.31
CA THR A 180 12.68 1.65 10.26
C THR A 180 12.83 2.63 11.41
N ASP A 181 14.06 2.88 11.89
CA ASP A 181 14.32 3.91 12.90
C ASP A 181 13.95 5.31 12.40
N ARG A 182 14.33 5.65 11.16
CA ARG A 182 13.96 6.93 10.55
C ARG A 182 12.45 7.05 10.34
N LEU A 183 11.82 5.97 9.87
CA LEU A 183 10.38 5.93 9.61
C LEU A 183 9.61 6.09 10.92
N GLU A 184 10.01 5.41 12.00
CA GLU A 184 9.40 5.54 13.31
C GLU A 184 9.49 6.96 13.87
N ASN A 185 10.67 7.58 13.79
CA ASN A 185 10.86 8.97 14.19
C ASN A 185 9.99 9.94 13.37
N THR A 186 9.87 9.69 12.07
CA THR A 186 9.02 10.47 11.16
C THR A 186 7.55 10.34 11.55
N ARG A 187 7.07 9.11 11.78
CA ARG A 187 5.69 8.85 12.18
C ARG A 187 5.37 9.50 13.53
N ARG A 188 6.27 9.41 14.51
CA ARG A 188 6.13 10.09 15.81
C ARG A 188 6.00 11.60 15.64
N ALA A 189 6.91 12.23 14.90
CA ALA A 189 6.86 13.67 14.69
C ALA A 189 5.59 14.12 13.94
N LEU A 190 5.13 13.35 12.96
CA LEU A 190 3.89 13.64 12.22
C LEU A 190 2.64 13.44 13.10
N SER A 191 2.66 12.48 14.04
CA SER A 191 1.54 12.25 14.96
C SER A 191 1.29 13.39 15.96
N GLU A 192 2.23 14.31 16.12
CA GLU A 192 2.09 15.51 16.95
C GLU A 192 1.25 16.61 16.25
N CYS A 193 0.97 16.47 14.95
CA CYS A 193 0.13 17.41 14.21
C CYS A 193 -1.32 17.32 14.72
N LYS A 194 -1.99 18.47 14.81
CA LYS A 194 -3.35 18.56 15.40
C LYS A 194 -4.45 18.56 14.34
N GLN A 195 -4.20 19.19 13.19
CA GLN A 195 -5.18 19.36 12.12
C GLN A 195 -5.01 18.27 11.07
N ILE A 196 -3.77 18.02 10.65
CA ILE A 196 -3.40 16.94 9.71
C ILE A 196 -3.19 15.67 10.51
N SER A 197 -3.98 14.64 10.22
CA SER A 197 -3.97 13.38 10.95
C SER A 197 -3.20 12.30 10.19
N LEU A 198 -2.24 11.65 10.84
CA LEU A 198 -1.52 10.51 10.28
C LEU A 198 -2.33 9.21 10.51
N ALA A 199 -2.63 8.47 9.44
CA ALA A 199 -3.25 7.14 9.56
C ALA A 199 -2.32 6.20 10.34
N SER A 200 -2.87 5.41 11.27
CA SER A 200 -2.09 4.58 12.18
C SER A 200 -2.64 3.16 12.30
N GLU A 201 -1.90 2.31 13.02
CA GLU A 201 -2.31 0.93 13.34
C GLU A 201 -3.61 0.85 14.16
N ALA A 202 -4.12 1.97 14.68
CA ALA A 202 -5.42 2.02 15.33
C ALA A 202 -6.58 1.58 14.40
N MET A 203 -6.36 1.57 13.09
CA MET A 203 -7.31 1.03 12.10
C MET A 203 -7.37 -0.50 12.08
N VAL A 204 -6.35 -1.19 12.60
CA VAL A 204 -6.31 -2.66 12.62
C VAL A 204 -7.49 -3.19 13.44
N GLY A 205 -8.16 -4.22 12.91
CA GLY A 205 -9.39 -4.76 13.46
C GLY A 205 -10.67 -4.04 13.00
N THR A 206 -10.55 -2.88 12.33
CA THR A 206 -11.69 -2.19 11.71
C THR A 206 -11.74 -2.49 10.21
N ALA A 207 -12.91 -2.44 9.58
CA ALA A 207 -13.08 -2.59 8.13
C ALA A 207 -12.26 -3.74 7.49
N GLY A 208 -12.20 -4.90 8.16
CA GLY A 208 -11.45 -6.08 7.68
C GLY A 208 -9.93 -5.91 7.59
N ILE A 209 -9.37 -4.82 8.14
CA ILE A 209 -7.93 -4.55 8.18
C ILE A 209 -7.29 -5.49 9.19
N TYR A 210 -6.45 -6.40 8.71
CA TYR A 210 -5.74 -7.37 9.55
C TYR A 210 -4.41 -6.80 10.05
N ASP A 211 -3.71 -6.07 9.19
CA ASP A 211 -2.44 -5.42 9.50
C ASP A 211 -2.27 -4.17 8.61
N TYR A 212 -1.24 -3.36 8.85
CA TYR A 212 -1.02 -2.10 8.15
C TYR A 212 0.46 -1.85 7.83
N ASP A 213 0.77 -1.59 6.56
CA ASP A 213 2.11 -1.20 6.10
C ASP A 213 2.42 0.24 6.51
N ARG A 214 3.20 0.36 7.60
CA ARG A 214 3.59 1.64 8.20
C ARG A 214 4.48 2.51 7.30
N SER A 215 5.03 1.97 6.22
CA SER A 215 5.75 2.75 5.20
C SER A 215 4.83 3.70 4.42
N LYS A 216 3.51 3.46 4.48
CA LYS A 216 2.48 4.33 3.94
C LYS A 216 2.15 5.44 4.94
N LEU A 217 2.61 6.64 4.63
CA LEU A 217 2.34 7.85 5.39
C LEU A 217 1.12 8.55 4.77
N ILE A 218 -0.07 8.08 5.16
CA ILE A 218 -1.33 8.73 4.80
C ILE A 218 -1.55 9.93 5.72
N LEU A 219 -1.52 11.12 5.14
CA LEU A 219 -1.72 12.38 5.83
C LEU A 219 -3.10 12.93 5.48
N SER A 220 -4.06 12.74 6.38
CA SER A 220 -5.44 13.15 6.19
C SER A 220 -5.66 14.60 6.55
N THR A 221 -6.37 15.30 5.67
CA THR A 221 -6.80 16.69 5.85
C THR A 221 -8.29 16.78 6.22
N ARG A 222 -8.95 15.66 6.52
CA ARG A 222 -10.40 15.58 6.76
C ARG A 222 -10.90 16.50 7.88
N ASN A 223 -10.07 16.77 8.87
CA ASN A 223 -10.39 17.66 9.99
C ASN A 223 -10.11 19.14 9.69
N THR A 224 -9.90 19.48 8.42
CA THR A 224 -9.48 20.80 7.95
C THR A 224 -10.37 21.26 6.80
N SER A 225 -10.30 22.55 6.44
CA SER A 225 -10.98 23.07 5.25
C SER A 225 -10.21 22.78 3.95
N MET A 226 -9.07 22.10 4.02
CA MET A 226 -8.16 21.86 2.90
C MET A 226 -8.41 20.47 2.30
N THR A 227 -8.55 20.40 0.99
CA THR A 227 -8.63 19.14 0.26
C THR A 227 -7.24 18.48 0.14
N GLY A 228 -7.20 17.16 -0.06
CA GLY A 228 -5.95 16.44 -0.30
C GLY A 228 -5.21 16.95 -1.54
N ARG A 229 -5.94 17.38 -2.59
CA ARG A 229 -5.37 18.04 -3.77
C ARG A 229 -4.68 19.35 -3.45
N GLU A 230 -5.33 20.22 -2.68
CA GLU A 230 -4.72 21.50 -2.28
C GLU A 230 -3.47 21.25 -1.43
N PHE A 231 -3.54 20.27 -0.54
CA PHE A 231 -2.41 19.89 0.29
C PHE A 231 -1.23 19.35 -0.54
N HIS A 232 -1.50 18.45 -1.48
CA HIS A 232 -0.52 17.95 -2.43
C HIS A 232 0.14 19.10 -3.22
N ARG A 233 -0.67 20.03 -3.74
CA ARG A 233 -0.17 21.21 -4.47
C ARG A 233 0.75 22.06 -3.59
N ILE A 234 0.40 22.31 -2.33
CA ILE A 234 1.25 23.08 -1.41
C ILE A 234 2.58 22.36 -1.18
N LEU A 235 2.55 21.06 -0.90
CA LEU A 235 3.75 20.25 -0.71
C LEU A 235 4.66 20.27 -1.95
N ARG A 236 4.08 20.16 -3.15
CA ARG A 236 4.83 20.17 -4.41
C ARG A 236 5.38 21.55 -4.77
N GLU A 237 4.56 22.58 -4.75
CA GLU A 237 4.92 23.91 -5.26
C GLU A 237 5.78 24.69 -4.27
N ARG A 238 5.48 24.63 -2.96
CA ARG A 238 6.20 25.38 -1.93
C ARG A 238 7.40 24.61 -1.37
N TYR A 239 7.26 23.30 -1.17
CA TYR A 239 8.28 22.48 -0.48
C TYR A 239 9.05 21.55 -1.42
N HIS A 240 8.65 21.46 -2.69
CA HIS A 240 9.24 20.57 -3.69
C HIS A 240 9.23 19.10 -3.24
N LEU A 241 8.10 18.68 -2.63
CA LEU A 241 7.84 17.33 -2.18
C LEU A 241 6.72 16.72 -3.02
N GLU A 242 7.06 15.75 -3.86
CA GLU A 242 6.09 15.00 -4.66
C GLU A 242 5.53 13.84 -3.82
N MET A 243 4.22 13.84 -3.60
CA MET A 243 3.54 12.71 -2.94
C MET A 243 3.18 11.64 -3.97
N GLU A 244 3.10 10.39 -3.52
CA GLU A 244 2.77 9.24 -4.36
C GLU A 244 1.34 9.33 -4.90
N MET A 245 0.39 9.80 -4.08
CA MET A 245 -1.01 9.95 -4.47
C MET A 245 -1.65 11.13 -3.74
N GLU A 246 -2.59 11.79 -4.43
CA GLU A 246 -3.59 12.67 -3.83
C GLU A 246 -4.97 12.00 -3.90
N ALA A 247 -5.73 12.11 -2.80
CA ALA A 247 -7.14 11.77 -2.72
C ALA A 247 -7.93 13.01 -2.27
N GLU A 248 -9.25 12.88 -2.13
CA GLU A 248 -10.10 14.01 -1.75
C GLU A 248 -9.74 14.58 -0.37
N ALA A 249 -9.46 13.70 0.60
CA ALA A 249 -9.25 14.07 2.01
C ALA A 249 -7.90 13.63 2.59
N TYR A 250 -6.95 13.18 1.75
CA TYR A 250 -5.60 12.84 2.17
C TYR A 250 -4.59 12.91 1.04
N VAL A 251 -3.31 12.92 1.40
CA VAL A 251 -2.19 12.61 0.51
C VAL A 251 -1.42 11.42 1.06
N LEU A 252 -0.78 10.65 0.18
CA LEU A 252 0.05 9.51 0.55
C LEU A 252 1.51 9.80 0.20
N ALA A 253 2.38 9.80 1.21
CA ALA A 253 3.82 9.63 1.01
C ALA A 253 4.17 8.15 1.18
N MET A 254 4.81 7.57 0.16
CA MET A 254 5.32 6.21 0.21
C MET A 254 6.81 6.24 0.55
N ALA A 255 7.16 5.85 1.78
CA ALA A 255 8.54 5.80 2.23
C ALA A 255 9.17 4.43 1.90
N THR A 256 10.45 4.43 1.55
CA THR A 256 11.22 3.25 1.15
C THR A 256 12.61 3.26 1.79
N VAL A 257 13.31 2.15 1.69
CA VAL A 257 14.71 2.05 2.14
C VAL A 257 15.65 3.02 1.39
N GLY A 258 15.22 3.58 0.26
CA GLY A 258 15.94 4.61 -0.49
C GLY A 258 15.83 6.01 0.09
N ASP A 259 14.88 6.26 1.00
CA ASP A 259 14.65 7.59 1.55
C ASP A 259 15.69 7.99 2.62
N THR A 260 16.22 9.20 2.46
CA THR A 260 17.23 9.77 3.34
C THR A 260 16.59 10.40 4.58
N GLU A 261 17.38 10.52 5.65
CA GLU A 261 16.95 11.22 6.86
C GLU A 261 16.60 12.69 6.59
N GLU A 262 17.37 13.33 5.72
CA GLU A 262 17.12 14.72 5.30
C GLU A 262 15.77 14.84 4.58
N GLY A 263 15.46 13.93 3.64
CA GLY A 263 14.18 13.93 2.92
C GLY A 263 12.98 13.77 3.85
N LEU A 264 13.05 12.82 4.78
CA LEU A 264 11.99 12.62 5.78
C LEU A 264 11.85 13.81 6.74
N LYS A 265 12.97 14.42 7.18
CA LYS A 265 12.93 15.65 7.99
C LYS A 265 12.30 16.83 7.24
N ARG A 266 12.56 16.96 5.93
CA ARG A 266 11.93 17.98 5.08
C ARG A 266 10.42 17.77 5.00
N LEU A 267 9.96 16.52 4.84
CA LEU A 267 8.54 16.19 4.89
C LEU A 267 7.91 16.57 6.24
N VAL A 268 8.51 16.14 7.35
CA VAL A 268 8.02 16.48 8.71
C VAL A 268 7.90 17.99 8.90
N ARG A 269 8.93 18.75 8.50
CA ARG A 269 8.93 20.21 8.62
C ARG A 269 7.78 20.82 7.80
N ALA A 270 7.65 20.44 6.54
CA ALA A 270 6.61 20.96 5.66
C ALA A 270 5.20 20.71 6.22
N VAL A 271 4.94 19.48 6.68
CA VAL A 271 3.62 19.12 7.24
C VAL A 271 3.34 19.90 8.53
N LYS A 272 4.32 20.04 9.44
CA LYS A 272 4.15 20.79 10.69
C LYS A 272 3.92 22.29 10.47
N GLU A 273 4.61 22.89 9.51
CA GLU A 273 4.38 24.30 9.14
C GLU A 273 2.96 24.50 8.61
N ILE A 274 2.51 23.62 7.71
CA ILE A 274 1.15 23.68 7.16
C ILE A 274 0.10 23.44 8.26
N ASP A 275 0.34 22.50 9.18
CA ASP A 275 -0.54 22.22 10.33
C ASP A 275 -0.71 23.47 11.22
N GLY A 276 0.39 24.20 11.48
CA GLY A 276 0.38 25.45 12.24
C GLY A 276 -0.40 26.57 11.53
N GLU A 277 -0.20 26.76 10.23
CA GLU A 277 -0.96 27.74 9.42
C GLU A 277 -2.48 27.46 9.45
N LEU A 278 -2.87 26.19 9.51
CA LEU A 278 -4.28 25.79 9.64
C LEU A 278 -4.84 26.08 11.03
N GLU A 279 -4.04 25.91 12.10
CA GLU A 279 -4.43 26.26 13.47
C GLU A 279 -4.69 27.77 13.61
N GLU A 280 -3.80 28.61 13.05
CA GLU A 280 -3.94 30.07 13.07
C GLU A 280 -5.22 30.54 12.37
N LYS A 281 -5.47 30.06 11.15
CA LYS A 281 -6.68 30.40 10.37
C LYS A 281 -7.97 30.01 11.09
N ARG A 282 -7.97 28.87 11.80
CA ARG A 282 -9.14 28.44 12.58
C ARG A 282 -9.39 29.35 13.77
N GLY A 283 -8.32 29.82 14.43
CA GLY A 283 -8.40 30.79 15.53
C GLY A 283 -8.92 32.16 15.09
N GLU A 284 -8.57 32.62 13.88
CA GLU A 284 -9.07 33.87 13.32
C GLU A 284 -10.56 33.82 12.95
N GLN A 285 -11.04 32.69 12.43
CA GLN A 285 -12.46 32.49 12.10
C GLN A 285 -13.36 32.37 13.34
N GLN A 286 -12.80 32.02 14.50
CA GLN A 286 -13.54 31.88 15.76
C GLN A 286 -13.55 33.15 16.63
N LYS A 287 -12.83 34.23 16.25
CA LYS A 287 -12.92 35.51 16.98
C LYS A 287 -14.31 36.13 16.74
N PRO A 288 -15.07 36.48 17.80
CA PRO A 288 -16.33 37.18 17.62
C PRO A 288 -16.06 38.50 16.90
N ARG A 289 -16.75 38.74 15.77
CA ARG A 289 -16.85 40.07 15.18
C ARG A 289 -17.61 40.94 16.18
N PHE A 290 -16.89 41.63 17.06
CA PHE A 290 -17.47 42.71 17.84
C PHE A 290 -18.05 43.73 16.86
N PHE A 291 -19.36 43.93 16.92
CA PHE A 291 -20.06 44.98 16.20
C PHE A 291 -19.42 46.33 16.58
N GLN A 292 -18.85 47.02 15.60
CA GLN A 292 -18.63 48.45 15.70
C GLN A 292 -20.00 49.13 15.55
N GLU A 293 -20.62 49.47 16.68
CA GLU A 293 -21.68 50.46 16.71
C GLU A 293 -21.08 51.81 16.31
N ASN A 294 -21.34 52.22 15.07
CA ASN A 294 -21.18 53.61 14.67
C ASN A 294 -22.33 54.42 15.28
N SER A 295 -22.02 55.24 16.28
CA SER A 295 -22.75 56.50 16.54
C SER A 295 -21.95 57.63 15.88
N PRO A 296 -22.63 58.60 15.25
CA PRO A 296 -23.20 59.71 15.99
C PRO A 296 -24.71 59.90 15.80
#